data_AF-A0A3P9IR31-F1
#
_entry.id   AF-A0A3P9IR31-F1
#
_cell.length_a   1.000
_cell.length_b   1.000
_cell.length_c   1.000
_cell.angle_alpha   90.00
_cell.angle_beta   90.00
_cell.angle_gamma   90.00
#
_symmetry.space_group_name_H-M   'P 1'
#
loop_
_entity.id
_entity.type
_entity.pdbx_description
1 polymer ?
#
loop_
_entity_poly.entity_id
_entity_poly.type
_entity_poly.pdbx_seq_one_letter_code
_entity_poly.pdbx_strand_id
1 'polypeptide(L)'
;MYKTPCRRLSGFVGVHVKQKLLQNAPQSNQTFSCLIQLHRRDPSTWLTYQHLNFLKRLYVTKKGSELHQRAIPKQSHIMNTVDEKDDSLETEVERISAINPLMPDSVSQPDFVAAKLQPKLSTPQPAMEKKTLLERTASQAEASSVEPPHIYVETEEVRQARLDRQWKQLKLDLSELPDIYSRLSKIKLTALVVITAAAGFSMAPVPFDPINFVVSSLGTGLASCAANTINQYFEVPFDSNMNRTKNRPLVRGQISPLHAVSFALACGVPGVALLTLAVNPLTGFLGALNIFLYTCCYTPLKRLSITNTWIGALVGAIPPVMGWTAATGCVDPGALLLGGFLYSWQFPHFNALSWNLREDYSRGGYRMMSVTHPSMCKRVALRHSLALIGLSTMAPVLDVTTWTFPVISLPINLYISYLAFRFYQKGDRNSARKLFFCSLWHLPMLLLLALTCKKYNRGGEDSGPAPLTVPAN
;
A
#
# COMPACT_ATOMS: atom_id res chain seq x y z
N MET A 1 10.37 15.79 51.92
CA MET A 1 10.85 17.06 51.32
C MET A 1 12.14 16.77 50.56
N TYR A 2 12.06 16.35 49.29
CA TYR A 2 13.24 16.16 48.44
C TYR A 2 12.98 16.86 47.11
N LYS A 3 13.62 18.01 46.93
CA LYS A 3 13.73 18.72 45.64
C LYS A 3 15.04 18.26 45.00
N THR A 4 14.94 17.52 43.90
CA THR A 4 16.05 17.30 42.98
C THR A 4 15.89 18.29 41.81
N PRO A 5 16.88 19.12 41.47
CA PRO A 5 16.79 19.99 40.32
C PRO A 5 17.06 19.18 39.05
N CYS A 6 16.04 19.07 38.18
CA CYS A 6 16.23 18.59 36.81
C CYS A 6 17.17 19.56 36.06
N ARG A 7 18.37 19.09 35.71
CA ARG A 7 19.26 19.74 34.74
C ARG A 7 18.52 19.87 33.40
N ARG A 8 18.29 21.11 32.96
CA ARG A 8 17.89 21.42 31.58
C ARG A 8 19.03 21.11 30.63
N LEU A 9 18.96 19.98 29.95
CA LEU A 9 19.57 19.79 28.64
C LEU A 9 18.64 20.42 27.57
N SER A 10 18.49 21.74 27.62
CA SER A 10 17.91 22.48 26.50
C SER A 10 19.00 22.64 25.44
N GLY A 11 19.05 21.68 24.52
CA GLY A 11 19.96 21.71 23.39
C GLY A 11 19.76 22.99 22.56
N PHE A 12 20.86 23.50 22.02
CA PHE A 12 20.95 24.70 21.15
C PHE A 12 19.83 24.76 20.09
N VAL A 13 19.43 23.60 19.56
CA VAL A 13 18.35 23.43 18.58
C VAL A 13 17.01 23.96 19.10
N GLY A 14 16.63 23.66 20.34
CA GLY A 14 15.35 24.08 20.92
C GLY A 14 15.24 25.59 21.10
N VAL A 15 16.35 26.25 21.45
CA VAL A 15 16.41 27.71 21.60
C VAL A 15 16.32 28.41 20.24
N HIS A 16 17.02 27.90 19.23
CA HIS A 16 16.98 28.45 17.88
C HIS A 16 15.65 28.21 17.18
N VAL A 17 15.03 27.04 17.38
CA VAL A 17 13.65 26.78 16.90
C VAL A 17 12.68 27.75 17.55
N LYS A 18 12.78 27.97 18.87
CA LYS A 18 11.94 28.95 19.56
C LYS A 18 12.15 30.37 19.02
N GLN A 19 13.38 30.76 18.72
CA GLN A 19 13.71 32.07 18.15
C GLN A 19 13.16 32.23 16.73
N LYS A 20 13.29 31.20 15.86
CA LYS A 20 12.69 31.21 14.52
C LYS A 20 11.16 31.23 14.55
N LEU A 21 10.54 30.48 15.47
CA LEU A 21 9.09 30.52 15.68
C LEU A 21 8.62 31.95 16.03
N LEU A 22 9.37 32.66 16.88
CA LEU A 22 9.06 34.05 17.24
C LEU A 22 9.27 35.03 16.07
N GLN A 23 10.27 34.80 15.22
CA GLN A 23 10.55 35.64 14.05
C GLN A 23 9.51 35.47 12.93
N ASN A 24 9.01 34.25 12.70
CA ASN A 24 8.08 33.94 11.60
C ASN A 24 6.60 34.16 11.96
N ALA A 25 6.26 34.23 13.25
CA ALA A 25 4.88 34.43 13.72
C ALA A 25 4.14 35.64 13.10
N PRO A 26 4.74 36.86 13.00
CA PRO A 26 4.03 38.02 12.44
C PRO A 26 3.80 37.94 10.92
N GLN A 27 4.67 37.26 10.15
CA GLN A 27 4.53 37.12 8.69
C GLN A 27 3.40 36.15 8.29
N SER A 28 3.16 35.12 9.12
CA SER A 28 2.12 34.10 8.90
C SER A 28 0.68 34.66 8.99
N ASN A 29 0.44 35.63 9.88
CA ASN A 29 -0.90 36.22 10.09
C ASN A 29 -1.44 36.97 8.86
N GLN A 30 -0.57 37.57 8.04
CA GLN A 30 -0.99 38.31 6.85
C GLN A 30 -1.41 37.39 5.70
N THR A 31 -0.73 36.25 5.51
CA THR A 31 -1.06 35.27 4.46
C THR A 31 -2.30 34.44 4.82
N PHE A 32 -2.49 34.13 6.12
CA PHE A 32 -3.66 33.40 6.61
C PHE A 32 -4.97 34.18 6.39
N SER A 33 -4.91 35.51 6.51
CA SER A 33 -6.05 36.40 6.27
C SER A 33 -6.49 36.43 4.79
N CYS A 34 -5.55 36.25 3.86
CA CYS A 34 -5.83 36.20 2.42
C CYS A 34 -6.48 34.87 1.98
N LEU A 35 -6.05 33.74 2.58
CA LEU A 35 -6.64 32.43 2.32
C LEU A 35 -8.09 32.31 2.85
N ILE A 36 -8.41 32.97 3.97
CA ILE A 36 -9.78 33.03 4.50
C ILE A 36 -10.70 33.86 3.58
N GLN A 37 -10.18 34.89 2.90
CA GLN A 37 -10.98 35.71 1.98
C GLN A 37 -11.32 34.98 0.66
N LEU A 38 -10.47 34.08 0.18
CA LEU A 38 -10.74 33.24 -0.99
C LEU A 38 -11.77 32.12 -0.73
N HIS A 39 -11.97 31.73 0.53
CA HIS A 39 -12.90 30.66 0.92
C HIS A 39 -14.39 31.09 0.89
N ARG A 40 -14.70 32.37 0.61
CA ARG A 40 -16.07 32.92 0.67
C ARG A 40 -16.82 32.99 -0.67
N ARG A 41 -16.38 32.31 -1.73
CA ARG A 41 -17.09 32.26 -3.02
C ARG A 41 -17.65 30.85 -3.33
N ASP A 42 -18.97 30.80 -3.40
CA ASP A 42 -19.88 29.75 -3.89
C ASP A 42 -19.84 28.33 -3.26
N PRO A 43 -20.81 28.01 -2.38
CA PRO A 43 -20.97 26.69 -1.77
C PRO A 43 -21.72 25.65 -2.63
N SER A 44 -22.15 25.99 -3.86
CA SER A 44 -23.08 25.17 -4.66
C SER A 44 -22.40 24.12 -5.57
N THR A 45 -21.08 24.14 -5.71
CA THR A 45 -20.30 23.17 -6.51
C THR A 45 -19.43 22.23 -5.67
N TRP A 46 -19.56 22.27 -4.35
CA TRP A 46 -18.80 21.40 -3.47
C TRP A 46 -19.32 19.97 -3.56
N LEU A 47 -18.39 19.04 -3.80
CA LEU A 47 -18.58 17.59 -3.79
C LEU A 47 -19.42 17.21 -2.57
N THR A 48 -20.72 17.02 -2.76
CA THR A 48 -21.67 16.99 -1.66
C THR A 48 -21.42 15.79 -0.77
N TYR A 49 -21.66 16.01 0.52
CA TYR A 49 -21.57 15.12 1.68
C TYR A 49 -22.01 13.64 1.47
N GLN A 50 -22.79 13.36 0.42
CA GLN A 50 -23.15 12.01 -0.01
C GLN A 50 -21.96 11.10 -0.37
N HIS A 51 -20.83 11.64 -0.84
CA HIS A 51 -19.62 10.83 -1.12
C HIS A 51 -18.89 10.37 0.15
N LEU A 52 -19.14 11.02 1.30
CA LEU A 52 -18.57 10.66 2.60
C LEU A 52 -19.39 9.61 3.35
N ASN A 53 -20.55 9.16 2.83
CA ASN A 53 -21.38 8.11 3.45
C ASN A 53 -20.67 6.74 3.53
N PHE A 54 -19.55 6.55 2.84
CA PHE A 54 -18.67 5.39 3.02
C PHE A 54 -18.12 5.30 4.47
N LEU A 55 -17.86 6.44 5.12
CA LEU A 55 -17.37 6.50 6.51
C LEU A 55 -18.40 5.94 7.50
N LYS A 56 -19.70 6.02 7.20
CA LYS A 56 -20.78 5.58 8.09
C LYS A 56 -20.97 4.06 8.11
N ARG A 57 -20.46 3.34 7.10
CA ARG A 57 -20.54 1.85 7.02
C ARG A 57 -19.31 1.14 7.56
N LEU A 58 -18.29 1.87 7.99
CA LEU A 58 -17.04 1.33 8.51
C LEU A 58 -16.90 1.61 10.00
N TYR A 59 -17.46 0.67 10.76
CA TYR A 59 -17.09 0.34 12.13
C TYR A 59 -17.66 1.21 13.28
N VAL A 60 -18.14 0.47 14.28
CA VAL A 60 -18.68 0.86 15.59
C VAL A 60 -20.16 1.28 15.61
N THR A 61 -21.03 0.30 15.87
CA THR A 61 -22.27 0.55 16.62
C THR A 61 -21.90 0.77 18.09
N LYS A 62 -22.11 1.98 18.61
CA LYS A 62 -21.93 2.31 20.03
C LYS A 62 -23.05 1.65 20.83
N LYS A 63 -22.73 0.65 21.65
CA LYS A 63 -23.61 0.13 22.71
C LYS A 63 -22.79 0.12 24.01
N GLY A 64 -23.03 1.10 24.88
CA GLY A 64 -22.24 1.30 26.11
C GLY A 64 -20.85 1.92 25.89
N SER A 65 -20.02 1.87 26.94
CA SER A 65 -18.68 2.48 27.04
C SER A 65 -17.59 1.80 26.20
N GLU A 66 -17.93 0.85 25.32
CA GLU A 66 -16.95 0.01 24.60
C GLU A 66 -17.18 0.01 23.08
N LEU A 67 -16.09 0.18 22.31
CA LEU A 67 -16.09 0.25 20.84
C LEU A 67 -15.93 -1.15 20.24
N HIS A 68 -16.90 -1.58 19.40
CA HIS A 68 -16.93 -2.92 18.80
C HIS A 68 -16.75 -2.89 17.27
N GLN A 69 -15.86 -3.73 16.72
CA GLN A 69 -15.53 -3.80 15.28
C GLN A 69 -15.85 -5.20 14.72
N ARG A 70 -16.74 -5.28 13.70
CA ARG A 70 -17.22 -6.54 13.11
C ARG A 70 -16.40 -6.93 11.86
N ALA A 71 -15.69 -8.04 11.86
CA ALA A 71 -14.97 -8.53 10.67
C ALA A 71 -15.95 -8.89 9.53
N ILE A 72 -15.60 -8.55 8.28
CA ILE A 72 -16.35 -8.93 7.06
C ILE A 72 -15.88 -10.33 6.63
N PRO A 73 -16.79 -11.24 6.22
CA PRO A 73 -16.46 -12.61 5.87
C PRO A 73 -15.54 -12.73 4.64
N LYS A 74 -14.71 -13.78 4.64
CA LYS A 74 -14.04 -14.32 3.46
C LYS A 74 -15.11 -14.93 2.57
N GLN A 75 -15.35 -14.38 1.37
CA GLN A 75 -16.19 -15.06 0.38
C GLN A 75 -15.45 -16.33 -0.08
N SER A 76 -15.98 -17.49 0.32
CA SER A 76 -15.68 -18.76 -0.34
C SER A 76 -16.39 -18.79 -1.68
N HIS A 77 -15.75 -19.37 -2.70
CA HIS A 77 -16.33 -19.58 -4.03
C HIS A 77 -17.72 -20.22 -3.91
N ILE A 78 -18.75 -19.48 -4.35
CA ILE A 78 -20.02 -20.08 -4.71
C ILE A 78 -19.78 -20.68 -6.09
N MET A 79 -19.72 -22.01 -6.14
CA MET A 79 -19.80 -22.73 -7.41
C MET A 79 -21.26 -22.60 -7.84
N ASN A 80 -21.52 -21.68 -8.78
CA ASN A 80 -22.81 -21.64 -9.46
C ASN A 80 -22.87 -22.89 -10.33
N THR A 81 -23.57 -23.92 -9.85
CA THR A 81 -24.12 -24.98 -10.70
C THR A 81 -25.11 -24.31 -11.65
N VAL A 82 -24.65 -24.02 -12.86
CA VAL A 82 -25.52 -23.74 -14.00
C VAL A 82 -25.86 -25.10 -14.60
N ASP A 83 -27.15 -25.36 -14.59
CA ASP A 83 -27.86 -26.43 -15.27
C ASP A 83 -27.63 -26.27 -16.78
N GLU A 84 -26.90 -27.20 -17.39
CA GLU A 84 -26.89 -27.35 -18.84
C GLU A 84 -26.97 -28.84 -19.18
N LYS A 85 -27.97 -29.11 -20.02
CA LYS A 85 -28.58 -30.37 -20.33
C LYS A 85 -27.99 -30.91 -21.63
N ASP A 86 -27.88 -32.23 -21.67
CA ASP A 86 -27.70 -33.12 -22.81
C ASP A 86 -26.35 -33.22 -23.55
N ASP A 87 -25.95 -34.50 -23.56
CA ASP A 87 -25.49 -35.31 -24.69
C ASP A 87 -24.01 -35.64 -24.86
N SER A 88 -23.82 -36.95 -25.04
CA SER A 88 -22.69 -37.69 -25.63
C SER A 88 -21.71 -38.35 -24.65
N LEU A 89 -21.86 -39.68 -24.50
CA LEU A 89 -20.84 -40.71 -24.77
C LEU A 89 -19.43 -40.45 -24.17
N GLU A 90 -18.84 -41.24 -23.28
CA GLU A 90 -18.77 -42.70 -23.18
C GLU A 90 -18.23 -43.08 -21.79
N THR A 91 -18.60 -44.28 -21.39
CA THR A 91 -18.36 -44.92 -20.10
C THR A 91 -16.99 -45.59 -20.08
N GLU A 92 -16.18 -45.39 -19.03
CA GLU A 92 -15.41 -46.51 -18.49
C GLU A 92 -15.15 -46.32 -16.99
N VAL A 93 -15.78 -47.21 -16.22
CA VAL A 93 -15.74 -47.34 -14.77
C VAL A 93 -14.95 -48.61 -14.49
N GLU A 94 -13.80 -48.50 -13.82
CA GLU A 94 -13.16 -49.65 -13.16
C GLU A 94 -13.61 -49.66 -11.70
N ARG A 95 -14.59 -50.51 -11.39
CA ARG A 95 -15.02 -50.83 -10.02
C ARG A 95 -14.78 -52.33 -9.79
N ILE A 96 -13.84 -52.60 -8.89
CA ILE A 96 -13.75 -53.70 -7.90
C ILE A 96 -14.51 -55.00 -8.24
N SER A 97 -13.73 -56.07 -8.37
CA SER A 97 -14.16 -57.46 -8.50
C SER A 97 -14.84 -58.05 -7.25
N ALA A 98 -15.69 -59.04 -7.51
CA ALA A 98 -16.43 -59.97 -6.63
C ALA A 98 -17.93 -59.61 -6.55
N ILE A 99 -18.89 -60.43 -6.97
CA ILE A 99 -18.99 -61.90 -7.03
C ILE A 99 -20.00 -62.24 -8.15
N ASN A 100 -19.84 -63.35 -8.88
CA ASN A 100 -20.97 -64.08 -9.46
C ASN A 100 -20.60 -65.56 -9.65
N PRO A 101 -21.40 -66.51 -9.16
CA PRO A 101 -21.53 -67.83 -9.77
C PRO A 101 -22.78 -67.86 -10.66
N LEU A 102 -22.69 -68.42 -11.87
CA LEU A 102 -23.84 -69.03 -12.56
C LEU A 102 -23.36 -69.92 -13.74
N MET A 103 -23.54 -71.22 -13.51
CA MET A 103 -23.96 -72.31 -14.42
C MET A 103 -23.07 -72.86 -15.56
N PRO A 104 -23.20 -74.17 -15.86
CA PRO A 104 -22.39 -74.93 -16.82
C PRO A 104 -23.12 -75.22 -18.15
N ASP A 105 -22.36 -75.65 -19.18
CA ASP A 105 -22.58 -76.90 -19.93
C ASP A 105 -21.56 -77.07 -21.09
N SER A 106 -20.81 -78.18 -21.11
CA SER A 106 -20.77 -79.18 -22.20
C SER A 106 -19.52 -80.09 -22.21
N VAL A 107 -19.73 -81.37 -21.85
CA VAL A 107 -19.25 -82.64 -22.45
C VAL A 107 -17.74 -82.93 -22.65
N SER A 108 -17.17 -83.89 -21.89
CA SER A 108 -16.72 -85.24 -22.33
C SER A 108 -16.01 -86.07 -21.21
N GLN A 109 -16.21 -87.39 -21.24
CA GLN A 109 -15.86 -88.51 -20.29
C GLN A 109 -14.35 -88.89 -20.20
N PRO A 110 -13.93 -89.95 -19.44
CA PRO A 110 -14.36 -90.52 -18.13
C PRO A 110 -13.18 -90.55 -17.11
N ASP A 111 -13.29 -90.84 -15.80
CA ASP A 111 -13.43 -92.19 -15.21
C ASP A 111 -13.41 -92.17 -13.64
N PHE A 112 -14.16 -93.13 -13.05
CA PHE A 112 -14.05 -93.76 -11.71
C PHE A 112 -14.57 -93.13 -10.37
N VAL A 113 -15.71 -93.70 -9.92
CA VAL A 113 -16.05 -94.32 -8.59
C VAL A 113 -16.77 -93.52 -7.46
N ALA A 114 -18.07 -93.87 -7.32
CA ALA A 114 -18.90 -94.18 -6.12
C ALA A 114 -19.12 -93.14 -4.99
N ALA A 115 -20.30 -92.95 -4.34
CA ALA A 115 -21.64 -93.55 -4.41
C ALA A 115 -22.67 -92.77 -3.52
N LYS A 116 -23.94 -92.68 -4.00
CA LYS A 116 -25.28 -92.65 -3.30
C LYS A 116 -25.63 -91.47 -2.34
N LEU A 117 -26.84 -90.91 -2.20
CA LEU A 117 -28.25 -91.01 -2.70
C LEU A 117 -28.99 -89.74 -2.12
N GLN A 118 -29.55 -88.77 -2.86
CA GLN A 118 -30.96 -88.56 -3.33
C GLN A 118 -32.05 -88.05 -2.31
N PRO A 119 -33.19 -87.40 -2.75
CA PRO A 119 -33.44 -85.94 -2.61
C PRO A 119 -34.92 -85.53 -2.26
N LYS A 120 -35.29 -84.22 -2.45
CA LYS A 120 -36.62 -83.56 -2.79
C LYS A 120 -36.97 -82.34 -1.90
N LEU A 121 -37.73 -81.28 -2.26
CA LEU A 121 -38.25 -80.64 -3.49
C LEU A 121 -39.02 -79.33 -3.05
N SER A 122 -38.87 -78.22 -3.80
CA SER A 122 -39.81 -77.09 -4.11
C SER A 122 -40.48 -76.15 -3.05
N THR A 123 -40.53 -74.88 -3.49
CA THR A 123 -40.99 -73.57 -2.98
C THR A 123 -42.52 -73.34 -2.86
N PRO A 124 -42.99 -72.27 -2.16
CA PRO A 124 -44.35 -71.70 -2.29
C PRO A 124 -44.42 -70.24 -2.83
N GLN A 125 -45.64 -69.81 -3.21
CA GLN A 125 -46.13 -68.45 -3.54
C GLN A 125 -47.18 -68.00 -2.45
N PRO A 126 -47.91 -66.86 -2.56
CA PRO A 126 -47.56 -65.45 -2.75
C PRO A 126 -48.26 -64.53 -1.70
N ALA A 127 -48.15 -63.19 -1.83
CA ALA A 127 -48.72 -62.18 -0.92
C ALA A 127 -49.61 -61.12 -1.62
N MET A 128 -50.68 -60.69 -0.93
CA MET A 128 -51.42 -59.40 -0.99
C MET A 128 -52.56 -59.49 0.06
N GLU A 129 -53.02 -58.51 0.83
CA GLU A 129 -52.80 -57.07 1.01
C GLU A 129 -53.63 -56.61 2.24
N LYS A 130 -53.43 -55.36 2.69
CA LYS A 130 -54.34 -54.46 3.45
C LYS A 130 -54.34 -54.39 4.99
N LYS A 131 -53.69 -53.30 5.43
CA LYS A 131 -54.26 -52.10 6.11
C LYS A 131 -54.85 -52.21 7.53
N THR A 132 -54.08 -51.59 8.44
CA THR A 132 -54.48 -50.66 9.51
C THR A 132 -55.37 -51.16 10.64
N LEU A 133 -54.78 -51.28 11.84
CA LEU A 133 -55.43 -50.80 13.06
C LEU A 133 -54.38 -50.17 14.00
N LEU A 134 -54.54 -48.87 14.23
CA LEU A 134 -53.96 -48.13 15.33
C LEU A 134 -54.51 -48.69 16.66
N GLU A 135 -53.76 -48.49 17.75
CA GLU A 135 -54.17 -48.72 19.14
C GLU A 135 -54.15 -50.16 19.66
N ARG A 136 -52.93 -50.64 19.96
CA ARG A 136 -52.69 -51.29 21.25
C ARG A 136 -51.57 -50.57 21.98
N THR A 137 -51.99 -49.53 22.67
CA THR A 137 -51.30 -48.82 23.72
C THR A 137 -50.81 -49.78 24.80
N ALA A 138 -49.60 -49.50 25.30
CA ALA A 138 -49.10 -49.87 26.62
C ALA A 138 -49.10 -51.36 26.96
N SER A 139 -47.93 -51.98 26.84
CA SER A 139 -47.14 -52.50 27.97
C SER A 139 -46.31 -53.70 27.54
N GLN A 140 -45.08 -53.42 27.10
CA GLN A 140 -43.93 -54.21 27.53
C GLN A 140 -42.69 -53.35 27.33
N ALA A 141 -42.13 -52.97 28.49
CA ALA A 141 -40.89 -52.26 28.63
C ALA A 141 -39.70 -53.16 28.24
N GLU A 142 -38.56 -52.50 28.07
CA GLU A 142 -37.20 -53.07 28.04
C GLU A 142 -36.71 -53.70 26.72
N ALA A 143 -36.21 -52.85 25.84
CA ALA A 143 -34.89 -53.05 25.22
C ALA A 143 -34.38 -51.70 24.71
N SER A 144 -33.70 -50.97 25.60
CA SER A 144 -33.00 -49.73 25.26
C SER A 144 -31.78 -50.10 24.39
N SER A 145 -31.86 -49.87 23.08
CA SER A 145 -30.67 -49.67 22.27
C SER A 145 -30.26 -48.20 22.42
N VAL A 146 -29.35 -47.93 23.34
CA VAL A 146 -28.65 -46.65 23.43
C VAL A 146 -27.87 -46.46 22.13
N GLU A 147 -28.42 -45.69 21.20
CA GLU A 147 -27.67 -45.14 20.09
C GLU A 147 -26.62 -44.19 20.69
N PRO A 148 -25.31 -44.44 20.50
CA PRO A 148 -24.30 -43.59 21.11
C PRO A 148 -24.47 -42.18 20.53
N PRO A 149 -24.40 -41.12 21.36
CA PRO A 149 -24.53 -39.77 20.84
C PRO A 149 -23.43 -39.58 19.80
N HIS A 150 -23.80 -39.18 18.58
CA HIS A 150 -22.85 -38.70 17.60
C HIS A 150 -22.12 -37.50 18.19
N ILE A 151 -21.00 -37.76 18.85
CA ILE A 151 -20.04 -36.73 19.22
C ILE A 151 -19.50 -36.24 17.88
N TYR A 152 -20.01 -35.11 17.42
CA TYR A 152 -19.35 -34.33 16.38
C TYR A 152 -17.98 -33.93 16.97
N VAL A 153 -16.98 -34.77 16.77
CA VAL A 153 -15.58 -34.43 17.05
C VAL A 153 -15.24 -33.34 16.05
N GLU A 154 -15.36 -32.09 16.50
CA GLU A 154 -14.97 -30.94 15.71
C GLU A 154 -13.50 -31.10 15.32
N THR A 155 -13.23 -31.19 14.02
CA THR A 155 -11.87 -31.32 13.51
C THR A 155 -11.05 -30.14 14.02
N GLU A 156 -9.79 -30.36 14.37
CA GLU A 156 -8.94 -29.30 14.97
C GLU A 156 -8.88 -28.05 14.07
N GLU A 157 -8.97 -28.23 12.75
CA GLU A 157 -9.08 -27.13 11.78
C GLU A 157 -10.37 -26.31 11.92
N VAL A 158 -11.50 -26.97 12.14
CA VAL A 158 -12.82 -26.32 12.31
C VAL A 158 -12.88 -25.64 13.68
N ARG A 159 -12.32 -26.27 14.71
CA ARG A 159 -12.17 -25.70 16.06
C ARG A 159 -11.27 -24.46 16.01
N GLN A 160 -10.14 -24.53 15.31
CA GLN A 160 -9.24 -23.40 15.13
C GLN A 160 -9.91 -22.28 14.33
N ALA A 161 -10.65 -22.60 13.26
CA ALA A 161 -11.43 -21.63 12.50
C ALA A 161 -12.55 -20.98 13.35
N ARG A 162 -13.17 -21.73 14.27
CA ARG A 162 -14.16 -21.20 15.22
C ARG A 162 -13.52 -20.28 16.26
N LEU A 163 -12.38 -20.67 16.82
CA LEU A 163 -11.59 -19.86 17.76
C LEU A 163 -11.06 -18.58 17.11
N ASP A 164 -10.67 -18.64 15.83
CA ASP A 164 -10.29 -17.45 15.05
C ASP A 164 -11.48 -16.54 14.72
N ARG A 165 -12.71 -17.06 14.74
CA ARG A 165 -13.95 -16.29 14.61
C ARG A 165 -14.44 -15.69 15.93
N GLN A 166 -13.84 -16.06 17.07
CA GLN A 166 -14.19 -15.49 18.37
C GLN A 166 -13.60 -14.08 18.53
N TRP A 167 -14.31 -13.27 19.30
CA TRP A 167 -13.89 -11.91 19.67
C TRP A 167 -12.59 -11.97 20.48
N LYS A 168 -11.48 -11.54 19.87
CA LYS A 168 -10.21 -11.37 20.56
C LYS A 168 -10.14 -9.95 21.11
N GLN A 169 -9.97 -9.82 22.42
CA GLN A 169 -9.72 -8.52 23.05
C GLN A 169 -8.42 -7.94 22.48
N LEU A 170 -8.46 -6.68 22.04
CA LEU A 170 -7.28 -5.97 21.58
C LEU A 170 -6.38 -5.64 22.79
N LYS A 171 -5.51 -6.57 23.18
CA LYS A 171 -4.48 -6.32 24.18
C LYS A 171 -3.32 -5.60 23.50
N LEU A 172 -3.15 -4.32 23.81
CA LEU A 172 -2.00 -3.54 23.37
C LEU A 172 -0.86 -3.78 24.35
N ASP A 173 0.17 -4.51 23.91
CA ASP A 173 1.42 -4.59 24.65
C ASP A 173 2.26 -3.33 24.37
N LEU A 174 2.65 -2.62 25.42
CA LEU A 174 3.46 -1.39 25.31
C LEU A 174 4.85 -1.67 24.74
N SER A 175 5.36 -2.89 24.91
CA SER A 175 6.66 -3.30 24.37
C SER A 175 6.65 -3.43 22.84
N GLU A 176 5.50 -3.79 22.25
CA GLU A 176 5.32 -3.95 20.80
C GLU A 176 4.98 -2.65 20.07
N LEU A 177 4.58 -1.61 20.81
CA LEU A 177 4.14 -0.33 20.28
C LEU A 177 5.13 0.33 19.28
N PRO A 178 6.46 0.35 19.55
CA PRO A 178 7.43 0.92 18.62
C PRO A 178 7.48 0.21 17.27
N ASP A 179 7.39 -1.13 17.24
CA ASP A 179 7.33 -1.90 15.99
C ASP A 179 6.03 -1.60 15.24
N ILE A 180 4.90 -1.56 15.96
CA ILE A 180 3.60 -1.23 15.38
C ILE A 180 3.64 0.15 14.73
N TYR A 181 4.16 1.18 15.41
CA TYR A 181 4.29 2.53 14.86
C TYR A 181 5.28 2.61 13.70
N SER A 182 6.39 1.89 13.75
CA SER A 182 7.35 1.79 12.65
C SER A 182 6.69 1.21 11.38
N ARG A 183 5.86 0.19 11.55
CA ARG A 183 5.10 -0.45 10.45
C ARG A 183 3.93 0.40 9.98
N LEU A 184 3.27 1.13 10.87
CA LEU A 184 2.16 2.03 10.56
C LEU A 184 2.62 3.25 9.76
N SER A 185 3.72 3.87 10.19
CA SER A 185 4.38 5.00 9.51
C SER A 185 5.16 4.61 8.26
N LYS A 186 5.36 3.30 8.02
CA LYS A 186 6.25 2.76 6.98
C LYS A 186 7.63 3.42 7.04
N ILE A 187 8.32 3.30 8.17
CA ILE A 187 9.52 4.10 8.48
C ILE A 187 10.59 4.09 7.38
N LYS A 188 10.80 2.95 6.70
CA LYS A 188 11.75 2.85 5.57
C LYS A 188 11.36 3.73 4.39
N LEU A 189 10.07 3.77 4.07
CA LEU A 189 9.54 4.63 3.00
C LEU A 189 9.60 6.10 3.43
N THR A 190 9.24 6.39 4.68
CA THR A 190 9.33 7.74 5.25
C THR A 190 10.78 8.26 5.25
N ALA A 191 11.76 7.42 5.57
CA ALA A 191 13.18 7.77 5.48
C ALA A 191 13.58 8.14 4.04
N LEU A 192 13.12 7.40 3.03
CA LEU A 192 13.38 7.75 1.62
C LEU A 192 12.75 9.08 1.22
N VAL A 193 11.53 9.37 1.70
CA VAL A 193 10.86 10.67 1.50
C VAL A 193 11.67 11.80 2.14
N VAL A 194 12.17 11.60 3.36
CA VAL A 194 13.01 12.60 4.04
C VAL A 194 14.34 12.78 3.32
N ILE A 195 14.99 11.72 2.85
CA ILE A 195 16.25 11.79 2.10
C ILE A 195 16.07 12.57 0.79
N THR A 196 14.97 12.36 0.08
CA THR A 196 14.70 13.08 -1.18
C THR A 196 14.35 14.55 -0.95
N ALA A 197 13.64 14.87 0.14
CA ALA A 197 13.47 16.26 0.59
C ALA A 197 14.81 16.88 1.01
N ALA A 198 15.64 16.16 1.75
CA ALA A 198 16.98 16.60 2.14
C ALA A 198 17.87 16.88 0.93
N ALA A 199 17.80 16.06 -0.13
CA ALA A 199 18.48 16.33 -1.39
C ALA A 199 17.98 17.64 -2.04
N GLY A 200 16.66 17.87 -2.02
CA GLY A 200 16.06 19.14 -2.43
C GLY A 200 16.62 20.35 -1.69
N PHE A 201 16.70 20.27 -0.37
CA PHE A 201 17.27 21.31 0.50
C PHE A 201 18.75 21.56 0.18
N SER A 202 19.54 20.50 0.06
CA SER A 202 20.98 20.60 -0.21
C SER A 202 21.31 21.13 -1.60
N MET A 203 20.42 20.95 -2.58
CA MET A 203 20.59 21.46 -3.94
C MET A 203 20.25 22.95 -4.09
N ALA A 204 19.51 23.54 -3.14
CA ALA A 204 19.12 24.94 -3.20
C ALA A 204 20.33 25.91 -3.26
N PRO A 205 20.27 27.01 -4.03
CA PRO A 205 21.37 27.95 -4.24
C PRO A 205 21.50 28.97 -3.09
N VAL A 206 21.37 28.51 -1.85
CA VAL A 206 21.47 29.33 -0.64
C VAL A 206 22.45 28.71 0.36
N PRO A 207 23.01 29.49 1.31
CA PRO A 207 23.85 28.94 2.37
C PRO A 207 23.12 27.83 3.14
N PHE A 208 23.83 26.74 3.42
CA PHE A 208 23.25 25.61 4.12
C PHE A 208 23.02 25.97 5.59
N ASP A 209 21.75 25.98 6.01
CA ASP A 209 21.35 26.18 7.41
C ASP A 209 21.04 24.82 8.06
N PRO A 210 21.91 24.29 8.95
CA PRO A 210 21.72 22.98 9.56
C PRO A 210 20.46 22.88 10.42
N ILE A 211 20.02 23.99 11.00
CA ILE A 211 18.84 24.02 11.88
C ILE A 211 17.58 23.90 11.02
N ASN A 212 17.48 24.69 9.95
CA ASN A 212 16.38 24.55 9.00
C ASN A 212 16.35 23.17 8.35
N PHE A 213 17.51 22.61 8.02
CA PHE A 213 17.62 21.26 7.46
C PHE A 213 17.04 20.18 8.39
N VAL A 214 17.40 20.20 9.68
CA VAL A 214 16.90 19.22 10.65
C VAL A 214 15.40 19.41 10.91
N VAL A 215 14.94 20.65 11.06
CA VAL A 215 13.53 20.96 11.33
C VAL A 215 12.65 20.59 10.14
N SER A 216 13.07 20.91 8.91
CA SER A 216 12.34 20.57 7.69
C SER A 216 12.30 19.06 7.45
N SER A 217 13.40 18.35 7.74
CA SER A 217 13.47 16.89 7.68
C SER A 217 12.52 16.23 8.69
N LEU A 218 12.49 16.73 9.94
CA LEU A 218 11.60 16.24 10.98
C LEU A 218 10.13 16.48 10.62
N GLY A 219 9.79 17.71 10.20
CA GLY A 219 8.43 18.07 9.78
C GLY A 219 7.94 17.24 8.60
N THR A 220 8.80 17.03 7.59
CA THR A 220 8.52 16.16 6.44
C THR A 220 8.32 14.71 6.85
N GLY A 221 9.16 14.20 7.76
CA GLY A 221 9.05 12.85 8.31
C GLY A 221 7.71 12.64 9.02
N LEU A 222 7.32 13.57 9.89
CA LEU A 222 6.05 13.53 10.61
C LEU A 222 4.84 13.62 9.66
N ALA A 223 4.88 14.49 8.65
CA ALA A 223 3.86 14.57 7.61
C ALA A 223 3.73 13.24 6.83
N SER A 224 4.86 12.61 6.47
CA SER A 224 4.90 11.30 5.82
C SER A 224 4.35 10.19 6.73
N CYS A 225 4.67 10.19 8.03
CA CYS A 225 4.11 9.25 9.00
C CYS A 225 2.57 9.34 9.05
N ALA A 226 2.03 10.56 9.09
CA ALA A 226 0.59 10.81 9.08
C ALA A 226 -0.06 10.30 7.79
N ALA A 227 0.48 10.69 6.63
CA ALA A 227 -0.03 10.30 5.32
C ALA A 227 -0.03 8.77 5.12
N ASN A 228 1.03 8.07 5.54
CA ASN A 228 1.11 6.61 5.47
C ASN A 228 0.13 5.91 6.39
N THR A 229 -0.07 6.44 7.59
CA THR A 229 -1.04 5.90 8.56
C THR A 229 -2.46 6.03 8.04
N ILE A 230 -2.85 7.21 7.54
CA ILE A 230 -4.18 7.44 6.95
C ILE A 230 -4.39 6.56 5.71
N ASN A 231 -3.37 6.40 4.86
CA ASN A 231 -3.46 5.49 3.72
C ASN A 231 -3.72 4.04 4.18
N GLN A 232 -3.04 3.55 5.22
CA GLN A 232 -3.30 2.20 5.74
C GLN A 232 -4.71 2.07 6.32
N TYR A 233 -5.23 3.12 6.96
CA TYR A 233 -6.60 3.17 7.47
C TYR A 233 -7.64 3.03 6.34
N PHE A 234 -7.47 3.74 5.22
CA PHE A 234 -8.39 3.62 4.09
C PHE A 234 -8.26 2.30 3.32
N GLU A 235 -7.07 1.71 3.30
CA GLU A 235 -6.80 0.49 2.51
C GLU A 235 -7.13 -0.83 3.25
N VAL A 236 -7.52 -0.81 4.54
CA VAL A 236 -7.76 -2.02 5.36
C VAL A 236 -8.54 -3.15 4.64
N PRO A 237 -9.75 -2.93 4.08
CA PRO A 237 -10.52 -4.02 3.47
C PRO A 237 -9.91 -4.57 2.17
N PHE A 238 -9.02 -3.81 1.54
CA PHE A 238 -8.36 -4.22 0.29
C PHE A 238 -7.01 -4.87 0.58
N ASP A 239 -6.29 -4.36 1.58
CA ASP A 239 -5.01 -4.90 2.01
C ASP A 239 -5.16 -6.33 2.57
N SER A 240 -6.31 -6.67 3.16
CA SER A 240 -6.63 -8.04 3.63
C SER A 240 -6.68 -9.08 2.51
N ASN A 241 -7.00 -8.66 1.28
CA ASN A 241 -7.14 -9.54 0.12
C ASN A 241 -5.81 -9.75 -0.65
N MET A 242 -4.72 -9.11 -0.22
CA MET A 242 -3.43 -9.13 -0.89
C MET A 242 -2.36 -9.78 -0.01
N ASN A 243 -1.64 -10.76 -0.56
CA ASN A 243 -0.62 -11.52 0.17
C ASN A 243 0.48 -10.65 0.80
N ARG A 244 0.88 -9.59 0.09
CA ARG A 244 1.90 -8.65 0.55
C ARG A 244 1.47 -7.79 1.74
N THR A 245 0.16 -7.55 1.89
CA THR A 245 -0.36 -6.50 2.79
C THR A 245 -1.33 -7.01 3.86
N LYS A 246 -1.76 -8.28 3.76
CA LYS A 246 -2.60 -8.93 4.77
C LYS A 246 -2.00 -8.91 6.19
N ASN A 247 -0.67 -8.78 6.27
CA ASN A 247 0.06 -8.73 7.53
C ASN A 247 0.21 -7.31 8.09
N ARG A 248 -0.41 -6.26 7.51
CA ARG A 248 -0.31 -4.89 8.05
C ARG A 248 -0.97 -4.79 9.45
N PRO A 249 -0.50 -3.89 10.34
CA PRO A 249 -1.00 -3.79 11.71
C PRO A 249 -2.51 -3.58 11.82
N LEU A 250 -3.09 -2.71 10.99
CA LEU A 250 -4.53 -2.45 10.98
C LEU A 250 -5.37 -3.60 10.42
N VAL A 251 -4.82 -4.37 9.48
CA VAL A 251 -5.52 -5.53 8.89
C VAL A 251 -5.56 -6.70 9.86
N ARG A 252 -4.47 -6.93 10.59
CA ARG A 252 -4.39 -7.97 11.62
C ARG A 252 -5.13 -7.61 12.90
N GLY A 253 -5.62 -6.37 13.02
CA GLY A 253 -6.18 -5.86 14.27
C GLY A 253 -5.15 -5.85 15.39
N GLN A 254 -3.90 -5.45 15.12
CA GLN A 254 -2.88 -5.22 16.16
C GLN A 254 -3.06 -3.85 16.84
N ILE A 255 -3.75 -2.92 16.17
CA ILE A 255 -4.03 -1.57 16.68
C ILE A 255 -5.43 -1.15 16.29
N SER A 256 -6.12 -0.40 17.15
CA SER A 256 -7.47 0.07 16.84
C SER A 256 -7.43 1.16 15.75
N PRO A 257 -8.48 1.26 14.91
CA PRO A 257 -8.53 2.30 13.88
C PRO A 257 -8.53 3.71 14.48
N LEU A 258 -9.19 3.90 15.64
CA LEU A 258 -9.18 5.18 16.36
C LEU A 258 -7.77 5.55 16.80
N HIS A 259 -7.00 4.61 17.37
CA HIS A 259 -5.63 4.85 17.79
C HIS A 259 -4.71 5.18 16.61
N ALA A 260 -4.89 4.51 15.47
CA ALA A 260 -4.14 4.83 14.26
C ALA A 260 -4.45 6.25 13.75
N VAL A 261 -5.72 6.67 13.74
CA VAL A 261 -6.11 8.04 13.36
C VAL A 261 -5.55 9.06 14.36
N SER A 262 -5.61 8.78 15.67
CA SER A 262 -5.01 9.63 16.69
C SER A 262 -3.49 9.77 16.51
N PHE A 263 -2.79 8.68 16.20
CA PHE A 263 -1.37 8.71 15.86
C PHE A 263 -1.11 9.55 14.61
N ALA A 264 -1.92 9.40 13.56
CA ALA A 264 -1.80 10.20 12.35
C ALA A 264 -1.99 11.69 12.62
N LEU A 265 -2.96 12.07 13.45
CA LEU A 265 -3.17 13.47 13.88
C LEU A 265 -2.01 13.98 14.74
N ALA A 266 -1.53 13.16 15.67
CA ALA A 266 -0.39 13.49 16.53
C ALA A 266 0.93 13.65 15.76
N CYS A 267 1.08 13.02 14.59
CA CYS A 267 2.20 13.31 13.69
C CYS A 267 1.90 14.46 12.73
N GLY A 268 0.71 14.49 12.12
CA GLY A 268 0.37 15.40 11.04
C GLY A 268 0.27 16.84 11.49
N VAL A 269 -0.42 17.11 12.61
CA VAL A 269 -0.60 18.48 13.11
C VAL A 269 0.75 19.10 13.52
N PRO A 270 1.59 18.45 14.35
CA PRO A 270 2.91 19.00 14.66
C PRO A 270 3.85 19.04 13.45
N GLY A 271 3.78 18.05 12.55
CA GLY A 271 4.62 18.02 11.35
C GLY A 271 4.36 19.21 10.42
N VAL A 272 3.08 19.48 10.12
CA VAL A 272 2.68 20.64 9.31
C VAL A 272 2.96 21.94 10.06
N ALA A 273 2.68 22.00 11.37
CA ALA A 273 2.96 23.20 12.17
C ALA A 273 4.46 23.55 12.20
N LEU A 274 5.34 22.55 12.32
CA LEU A 274 6.80 22.74 12.23
C LEU A 274 7.20 23.29 10.86
N LEU A 275 6.67 22.74 9.78
CA LEU A 275 6.97 23.23 8.43
C LEU A 275 6.46 24.66 8.23
N THR A 276 5.24 24.97 8.64
CA THR A 276 4.64 26.30 8.46
C THR A 276 5.31 27.37 9.32
N LEU A 277 5.50 27.10 10.61
CA LEU A 277 5.90 28.11 11.58
C LEU A 277 7.42 28.20 11.74
N ALA A 278 8.13 27.06 11.76
CA ALA A 278 9.57 27.03 12.00
C ALA A 278 10.40 27.09 10.71
N VAL A 279 9.87 26.64 9.58
CA VAL A 279 10.56 26.65 8.28
C VAL A 279 10.03 27.81 7.41
N ASN A 280 8.86 27.66 6.80
CA ASN A 280 8.13 28.74 6.12
C ASN A 280 6.69 28.30 5.74
N PRO A 281 5.75 29.25 5.58
CA PRO A 281 4.36 28.94 5.24
C PRO A 281 4.18 28.16 3.93
N LEU A 282 5.01 28.44 2.91
CA LEU A 282 4.96 27.76 1.62
C LEU A 282 5.23 26.25 1.75
N THR A 283 6.28 25.89 2.48
CA THR A 283 6.66 24.48 2.72
C THR A 283 5.60 23.78 3.58
N GLY A 284 5.04 24.48 4.56
CA GLY A 284 3.90 24.01 5.35
C GLY A 284 2.66 23.71 4.50
N PHE A 285 2.31 24.63 3.59
CA PHE A 285 1.24 24.45 2.62
C PHE A 285 1.49 23.24 1.70
N LEU A 286 2.69 23.12 1.14
CA LEU A 286 3.07 21.96 0.32
C LEU A 286 3.00 20.65 1.10
N GLY A 287 3.42 20.64 2.37
CA GLY A 287 3.30 19.47 3.24
C GLY A 287 1.85 19.06 3.51
N ALA A 288 0.99 20.02 3.84
CA ALA A 288 -0.44 19.79 4.04
C ALA A 288 -1.14 19.33 2.76
N LEU A 289 -0.82 19.98 1.63
CA LEU A 289 -1.29 19.61 0.31
C LEU A 289 -0.85 18.19 -0.05
N ASN A 290 0.38 17.81 0.27
CA ASN A 290 0.89 16.47 -0.02
C ASN A 290 0.16 15.39 0.79
N ILE A 291 -0.14 15.65 2.08
CA ILE A 291 -0.97 14.75 2.90
C ILE A 291 -2.35 14.59 2.26
N PHE A 292 -2.98 15.69 1.88
CA PHE A 292 -4.29 15.69 1.23
C PHE A 292 -4.27 14.95 -0.11
N LEU A 293 -3.33 15.27 -0.99
CA LEU A 293 -3.19 14.63 -2.30
C LEU A 293 -2.94 13.13 -2.18
N TYR A 294 -2.10 12.70 -1.23
CA TYR A 294 -1.84 11.28 -1.02
C TYR A 294 -3.08 10.54 -0.52
N THR A 295 -3.75 11.08 0.50
CA THR A 295 -4.79 10.37 1.24
C THR A 295 -6.19 10.52 0.63
N CYS A 296 -6.57 11.73 0.21
CA CYS A 296 -7.90 12.05 -0.29
C CYS A 296 -8.01 11.93 -1.82
N CYS A 297 -6.90 12.12 -2.55
CA CYS A 297 -6.92 12.01 -4.02
C CYS A 297 -6.33 10.67 -4.47
N TYR A 298 -5.05 10.42 -4.24
CA TYR A 298 -4.33 9.26 -4.77
C TYR A 298 -4.89 7.92 -4.24
N THR A 299 -5.04 7.75 -2.93
CA THR A 299 -5.53 6.49 -2.33
C THR A 299 -6.86 6.02 -2.92
N PRO A 300 -7.94 6.83 -2.99
CA PRO A 300 -9.18 6.39 -3.64
C PRO A 300 -9.02 6.22 -5.16
N LEU A 301 -8.21 7.05 -5.83
CA LEU A 301 -8.03 6.97 -7.29
C LEU A 301 -7.48 5.63 -7.75
N LYS A 302 -6.70 4.93 -6.92
CA LYS A 302 -6.22 3.55 -7.20
C LYS A 302 -7.35 2.58 -7.56
N ARG A 303 -8.58 2.86 -7.13
CA ARG A 303 -9.79 2.05 -7.42
C ARG A 303 -10.59 2.57 -8.61
N LEU A 304 -10.50 3.86 -8.89
CA LEU A 304 -11.38 4.53 -9.84
C LEU A 304 -10.79 4.53 -11.26
N SER A 305 -9.51 4.89 -11.39
CA SER A 305 -8.88 5.13 -12.69
C SER A 305 -7.39 4.81 -12.68
N ILE A 306 -6.84 4.53 -13.88
CA ILE A 306 -5.40 4.45 -14.11
C ILE A 306 -4.67 5.76 -13.77
N THR A 307 -5.37 6.90 -13.76
CA THR A 307 -4.85 8.23 -13.41
C THR A 307 -4.14 8.26 -12.05
N ASN A 308 -4.42 7.28 -11.17
CA ASN A 308 -3.72 7.09 -9.90
C ASN A 308 -2.19 7.12 -10.04
N THR A 309 -1.62 6.57 -11.13
CA THR A 309 -0.17 6.49 -11.27
C THR A 309 0.45 7.87 -11.46
N TRP A 310 -0.20 8.76 -12.21
CA TRP A 310 0.28 10.13 -12.43
C TRP A 310 0.09 11.02 -11.19
N ILE A 311 -1.04 10.89 -10.49
CA ILE A 311 -1.26 11.61 -9.23
C ILE A 311 -0.31 11.11 -8.14
N GLY A 312 -0.05 9.80 -8.09
CA GLY A 312 0.97 9.22 -7.21
C GLY A 312 2.36 9.76 -7.53
N ALA A 313 2.71 9.87 -8.81
CA ALA A 313 3.97 10.46 -9.27
C ALA A 313 4.11 11.93 -8.81
N LEU A 314 3.02 12.71 -8.89
CA LEU A 314 2.99 14.08 -8.40
C LEU A 314 3.22 14.16 -6.89
N VAL A 315 2.54 13.32 -6.11
CA VAL A 315 2.74 13.22 -4.65
C VAL A 315 4.20 12.91 -4.30
N GLY A 316 4.83 11.98 -5.02
CA GLY A 316 6.23 11.65 -4.79
C GLY A 316 7.22 12.71 -5.30
N ALA A 317 6.80 13.64 -6.16
CA ALA A 317 7.62 14.74 -6.66
C ALA A 317 7.65 15.96 -5.73
N ILE A 318 6.67 16.08 -4.84
CA ILE A 318 6.55 17.21 -3.90
C ILE A 318 7.67 17.25 -2.84
N PRO A 319 8.15 16.14 -2.23
CA PRO A 319 9.15 16.20 -1.17
C PRO A 319 10.48 16.91 -1.56
N PRO A 320 11.10 16.66 -2.72
CA PRO A 320 12.25 17.46 -3.17
C PRO A 320 11.94 18.95 -3.31
N VAL A 321 10.74 19.29 -3.83
CA VAL A 321 10.28 20.68 -3.94
C VAL A 321 10.14 21.30 -2.55
N MET A 322 9.53 20.58 -1.60
CA MET A 322 9.44 21.00 -0.20
C MET A 322 10.82 21.23 0.42
N GLY A 323 11.80 20.38 0.10
CA GLY A 323 13.19 20.54 0.52
C GLY A 323 13.79 21.84 0.00
N TRP A 324 13.63 22.12 -1.29
CA TRP A 324 14.12 23.36 -1.90
C TRP A 324 13.43 24.59 -1.33
N THR A 325 12.10 24.57 -1.20
CA THR A 325 11.33 25.68 -0.61
C THR A 325 11.66 25.86 0.86
N ALA A 326 12.03 24.79 1.58
CA ALA A 326 12.46 24.90 2.97
C ALA A 326 13.77 25.68 3.12
N ALA A 327 14.64 25.65 2.11
CA ALA A 327 15.89 26.42 2.09
C ALA A 327 15.68 27.84 1.55
N THR A 328 14.92 28.00 0.46
CA THR A 328 14.81 29.26 -0.30
C THR A 328 13.58 30.11 0.04
N GLY A 329 12.50 29.49 0.49
CA GLY A 329 11.19 30.13 0.64
C GLY A 329 10.39 30.30 -0.66
N CYS A 330 10.91 29.87 -1.82
CA CYS A 330 10.30 30.07 -3.14
C CYS A 330 10.27 28.79 -3.98
N VAL A 331 9.36 28.72 -4.96
CA VAL A 331 9.31 27.63 -5.95
C VAL A 331 10.06 28.06 -7.20
N ASP A 332 11.35 27.74 -7.26
CA ASP A 332 12.20 28.04 -8.42
C ASP A 332 12.15 26.93 -9.48
N PRO A 333 12.57 27.20 -10.72
CA PRO A 333 12.72 26.17 -11.74
C PRO A 333 13.59 24.97 -11.30
N GLY A 334 14.61 25.22 -10.46
CA GLY A 334 15.45 24.16 -9.88
C GLY A 334 14.68 23.24 -8.93
N ALA A 335 13.72 23.76 -8.16
CA ALA A 335 12.85 22.96 -7.32
C ALA A 335 12.00 22.01 -8.18
N LEU A 336 11.39 22.56 -9.23
CA LEU A 336 10.55 21.80 -10.18
C LEU A 336 11.37 20.74 -10.93
N LEU A 337 12.63 21.02 -11.24
CA LEU A 337 13.54 20.05 -11.85
C LEU A 337 13.79 18.84 -10.94
N LEU A 338 14.08 19.07 -9.66
CA LEU A 338 14.28 17.97 -8.68
C LEU A 338 13.00 17.19 -8.45
N GLY A 339 11.86 17.88 -8.39
CA GLY A 339 10.55 17.24 -8.44
C GLY A 339 10.37 16.42 -9.71
N GLY A 340 10.80 16.94 -10.86
CA GLY A 340 10.78 16.29 -12.17
C GLY A 340 11.61 15.01 -12.24
N PHE A 341 12.79 14.97 -11.60
CA PHE A 341 13.58 13.75 -11.46
C PHE A 341 12.79 12.67 -10.73
N LEU A 342 12.22 12.98 -9.56
CA LEU A 342 11.42 12.01 -8.81
C LEU A 342 10.13 11.63 -9.54
N TYR A 343 9.47 12.59 -10.19
CA TYR A 343 8.27 12.37 -10.98
C TYR A 343 8.55 11.35 -12.09
N SER A 344 9.57 11.60 -12.91
CA SER A 344 9.91 10.72 -14.03
C SER A 344 10.47 9.38 -13.55
N TRP A 345 11.34 9.37 -12.54
CA TRP A 345 11.92 8.13 -12.01
C TRP A 345 10.87 7.16 -11.45
N GLN A 346 9.76 7.66 -10.89
CA GLN A 346 8.73 6.80 -10.32
C GLN A 346 8.07 5.88 -11.35
N PHE A 347 7.98 6.29 -12.63
CA PHE A 347 7.33 5.47 -13.65
C PHE A 347 8.08 4.16 -13.94
N PRO A 348 9.37 4.14 -14.32
CA PRO A 348 10.09 2.88 -14.50
C PRO A 348 10.16 2.06 -13.20
N HIS A 349 10.19 2.70 -12.02
CA HIS A 349 10.17 2.01 -10.73
C HIS A 349 8.83 1.30 -10.46
N PHE A 350 7.73 2.06 -10.43
CA PHE A 350 6.41 1.58 -10.06
C PHE A 350 5.76 0.72 -11.14
N ASN A 351 5.94 1.05 -12.43
CA ASN A 351 5.39 0.24 -13.51
C ASN A 351 6.05 -1.15 -13.56
N ALA A 352 7.36 -1.22 -13.31
CA ALA A 352 8.07 -2.48 -13.19
C ALA A 352 7.63 -3.30 -11.96
N LEU A 353 7.47 -2.65 -10.81
CA LEU A 353 6.98 -3.30 -9.59
C LEU A 353 5.56 -3.85 -9.77
N SER A 354 4.66 -3.01 -10.29
CA SER A 354 3.25 -3.34 -10.47
C SER A 354 3.00 -4.40 -11.54
N TRP A 355 3.95 -4.60 -12.47
CA TRP A 355 3.93 -5.70 -13.42
C TRP A 355 4.02 -7.06 -12.73
N ASN A 356 4.95 -7.20 -11.79
CA ASN A 356 5.14 -8.44 -11.03
C ASN A 356 4.04 -8.70 -10.01
N LEU A 357 3.33 -7.64 -9.58
CA LEU A 357 2.24 -7.71 -8.60
C LEU A 357 0.84 -7.65 -9.22
N ARG A 358 0.72 -7.81 -10.55
CA ARG A 358 -0.56 -7.64 -11.28
C ARG A 358 -1.68 -8.53 -10.75
N GLU A 359 -1.36 -9.78 -10.39
CA GLU A 359 -2.31 -10.77 -9.87
C GLU A 359 -2.79 -10.40 -8.45
N ASP A 360 -1.91 -9.83 -7.63
CA ASP A 360 -2.31 -9.29 -6.32
C ASP A 360 -3.20 -8.06 -6.47
N TYR A 361 -2.86 -7.17 -7.41
CA TYR A 361 -3.65 -5.96 -7.65
C TYR A 361 -5.02 -6.28 -8.23
N SER A 362 -5.15 -7.24 -9.14
CA SER A 362 -6.44 -7.67 -9.68
C SER A 362 -7.31 -8.30 -8.60
N ARG A 363 -6.77 -9.18 -7.76
CA ARG A 363 -7.47 -9.74 -6.58
C ARG A 363 -7.90 -8.68 -5.59
N GLY A 364 -7.03 -7.70 -5.36
CA GLY A 364 -7.34 -6.55 -4.53
C GLY A 364 -8.47 -5.70 -5.10
N GLY A 365 -8.73 -5.74 -6.42
CA GLY A 365 -9.70 -4.93 -7.16
C GLY A 365 -9.14 -3.57 -7.63
N TYR A 366 -7.82 -3.42 -7.67
CA TYR A 366 -7.14 -2.18 -8.05
C TYR A 366 -7.08 -1.99 -9.56
N ARG A 367 -7.35 -0.76 -10.03
CA ARG A 367 -7.28 -0.37 -11.45
C ARG A 367 -5.89 0.17 -11.80
N MET A 368 -4.88 -0.67 -11.63
CA MET A 368 -3.50 -0.33 -11.99
C MET A 368 -3.28 -0.40 -13.50
N MET A 369 -2.36 0.43 -14.01
CA MET A 369 -1.99 0.44 -15.42
C MET A 369 -1.45 -0.93 -15.88
N SER A 370 -0.71 -1.64 -15.04
CA SER A 370 -0.20 -3.00 -15.32
C SER A 370 -1.31 -4.05 -15.50
N VAL A 371 -2.49 -3.83 -14.91
CA VAL A 371 -3.64 -4.76 -14.96
C VAL A 371 -4.55 -4.41 -16.13
N THR A 372 -4.94 -3.14 -16.25
CA THR A 372 -5.96 -2.71 -17.24
C THR A 372 -5.36 -2.32 -18.58
N HIS A 373 -4.14 -1.75 -18.61
CA HIS A 373 -3.51 -1.19 -19.80
C HIS A 373 -2.01 -1.57 -19.89
N PRO A 374 -1.68 -2.86 -20.00
CA PRO A 374 -0.30 -3.35 -19.92
C PRO A 374 0.63 -2.75 -21.00
N SER A 375 0.12 -2.49 -22.20
CA SER A 375 0.89 -1.84 -23.27
C SER A 375 1.26 -0.39 -22.92
N MET A 376 0.37 0.34 -22.26
CA MET A 376 0.62 1.69 -21.75
C MET A 376 1.64 1.66 -20.62
N CYS A 377 1.53 0.71 -19.69
CA CYS A 377 2.48 0.52 -18.59
C CYS A 377 3.93 0.44 -19.07
N LYS A 378 4.17 -0.39 -20.10
CA LYS A 378 5.47 -0.54 -20.75
C LYS A 378 5.94 0.74 -21.46
N ARG A 379 5.06 1.39 -22.24
CA ARG A 379 5.39 2.63 -22.97
C ARG A 379 5.75 3.79 -22.05
N VAL A 380 4.97 3.98 -20.98
CA VAL A 380 5.17 5.05 -20.01
C VAL A 380 6.48 4.86 -19.24
N ALA A 381 6.80 3.61 -18.85
CA ALA A 381 8.08 3.30 -18.22
C ALA A 381 9.27 3.71 -19.11
N LEU A 382 9.25 3.34 -20.40
CA LEU A 382 10.29 3.72 -21.35
C LEU A 382 10.38 5.24 -21.57
N ARG A 383 9.24 5.90 -21.80
CA ARG A 383 9.20 7.36 -22.04
C ARG A 383 9.82 8.14 -20.88
N HIS A 384 9.48 7.80 -19.64
CA HIS A 384 10.03 8.50 -18.49
C HIS A 384 11.48 8.12 -18.17
N SER A 385 11.94 6.90 -18.49
CA SER A 385 13.37 6.60 -18.45
C SER A 385 14.17 7.48 -19.41
N LEU A 386 13.66 7.69 -20.62
CA LEU A 386 14.29 8.60 -21.59
C LEU A 386 14.18 10.07 -21.16
N ALA A 387 13.06 10.46 -20.55
CA ALA A 387 12.85 11.81 -20.03
C ALA A 387 13.89 12.18 -18.96
N LEU A 388 14.41 11.21 -18.18
CA LEU A 388 15.48 11.46 -17.21
C LEU A 388 16.76 11.98 -17.88
N ILE A 389 17.07 11.55 -19.11
CA ILE A 389 18.20 12.09 -19.88
C ILE A 389 17.96 13.58 -20.19
N GLY A 390 16.76 13.91 -20.67
CA GLY A 390 16.37 15.30 -20.97
C GLY A 390 16.33 16.19 -19.73
N LEU A 391 15.84 15.67 -18.60
CA LEU A 391 15.87 16.41 -17.33
C LEU A 391 17.32 16.61 -16.85
N SER A 392 18.20 15.62 -17.05
CA SER A 392 19.62 15.77 -16.71
C SER A 392 20.32 16.85 -17.54
N THR A 393 19.95 17.02 -18.82
CA THR A 393 20.48 18.10 -19.67
C THR A 393 19.84 19.45 -19.39
N MET A 394 18.61 19.50 -18.89
CA MET A 394 17.98 20.75 -18.42
C MET A 394 18.61 21.29 -17.14
N ALA A 395 19.24 20.45 -16.32
CA ALA A 395 19.85 20.86 -15.06
C ALA A 395 20.89 21.99 -15.17
N PRO A 396 21.88 21.94 -16.09
CA PRO A 396 22.79 23.06 -16.31
C PRO A 396 22.14 24.26 -17.01
N VAL A 397 21.09 24.06 -17.82
CA VAL A 397 20.35 25.16 -18.46
C VAL A 397 19.61 26.02 -17.43
N LEU A 398 19.15 25.40 -16.35
CA LEU A 398 18.50 26.07 -15.22
C LEU A 398 19.49 26.54 -14.14
N ASP A 399 20.79 26.54 -14.42
CA ASP A 399 21.87 26.91 -13.50
C ASP A 399 21.91 26.11 -12.18
N VAL A 400 21.32 24.92 -12.14
CA VAL A 400 21.29 24.05 -10.94
C VAL A 400 22.61 23.28 -10.81
N THR A 401 23.15 22.80 -11.93
CA THR A 401 24.38 22.01 -11.98
C THR A 401 25.35 22.52 -13.05
N THR A 402 26.60 22.06 -13.03
CA THR A 402 27.56 22.27 -14.11
C THR A 402 27.24 21.39 -15.34
N TRP A 403 27.75 21.74 -16.51
CA TRP A 403 27.62 20.94 -17.75
C TRP A 403 28.27 19.55 -17.68
N THR A 404 29.11 19.30 -16.67
CA THR A 404 29.65 17.97 -16.38
C THR A 404 28.58 16.99 -15.92
N PHE A 405 27.51 17.46 -15.26
CA PHE A 405 26.43 16.60 -14.74
C PHE A 405 25.74 15.72 -15.79
N PRO A 406 25.22 16.25 -16.91
CA PRO A 406 24.60 15.41 -17.94
C PRO A 406 25.58 14.41 -18.54
N VAL A 407 26.88 14.75 -18.64
CA VAL A 407 27.91 13.84 -19.18
C VAL A 407 28.15 12.67 -18.23
N ILE A 408 28.37 12.92 -16.94
CA ILE A 408 28.66 11.85 -15.96
C ILE A 408 27.44 11.03 -15.58
N SER A 409 26.23 11.61 -15.67
CA SER A 409 24.97 10.90 -15.40
C SER A 409 24.44 10.14 -16.62
N LEU A 410 25.00 10.38 -17.82
CA LEU A 410 24.58 9.71 -19.05
C LEU A 410 24.66 8.18 -18.97
N PRO A 411 25.75 7.55 -18.47
CA PRO A 411 25.84 6.09 -18.43
C PRO A 411 24.73 5.43 -17.61
N ILE A 412 24.40 6.00 -16.44
CA ILE A 412 23.35 5.46 -15.57
C ILE A 412 21.95 5.67 -16.16
N ASN A 413 21.73 6.82 -16.82
CA ASN A 413 20.47 7.13 -17.49
C ASN A 413 20.27 6.29 -18.77
N LEU A 414 21.33 6.01 -19.52
CA LEU A 414 21.31 5.08 -20.65
C LEU A 414 21.04 3.65 -20.18
N TYR A 415 21.63 3.23 -19.05
CA TYR A 415 21.42 1.89 -18.52
C TYR A 415 19.97 1.64 -18.08
N ILE A 416 19.36 2.56 -17.31
CA ILE A 416 17.94 2.43 -16.94
C ILE A 416 17.02 2.52 -18.18
N SER A 417 17.38 3.32 -19.18
CA SER A 417 16.65 3.41 -20.45
C SER A 417 16.75 2.12 -21.27
N TYR A 418 17.92 1.49 -21.31
CA TYR A 418 18.12 0.20 -21.95
C TYR A 418 17.28 -0.90 -21.28
N LEU A 419 17.26 -0.96 -19.94
CA LEU A 419 16.42 -1.91 -19.21
C LEU A 419 14.93 -1.63 -19.42
N ALA A 420 14.53 -0.35 -19.49
CA ALA A 420 13.16 0.02 -19.80
C ALA A 420 12.76 -0.36 -21.23
N PHE A 421 13.69 -0.27 -22.18
CA PHE A 421 13.48 -0.73 -23.56
C PHE A 421 13.36 -2.26 -23.64
N ARG A 422 14.20 -2.99 -22.91
CA ARG A 422 14.08 -4.46 -22.77
C ARG A 422 12.73 -4.85 -22.17
N PHE A 423 12.27 -4.13 -21.13
CA PHE A 423 10.94 -4.32 -20.56
C PHE A 423 9.83 -3.99 -21.55
N TYR A 424 9.99 -2.92 -22.34
CA TYR A 424 9.03 -2.53 -23.37
C TYR A 424 8.84 -3.63 -24.44
N GLN A 425 9.95 -4.18 -24.94
CA GLN A 425 9.94 -5.28 -25.90
C GLN A 425 9.40 -6.58 -25.31
N LYS A 426 10.00 -7.07 -24.22
CA LYS A 426 9.70 -8.42 -23.69
C LYS A 426 8.44 -8.48 -22.83
N GLY A 427 8.24 -7.54 -21.91
CA GLY A 427 7.11 -7.55 -20.98
C GLY A 427 7.03 -8.77 -20.07
N ASP A 428 8.15 -9.42 -19.75
CA ASP A 428 8.20 -10.59 -18.87
C ASP A 428 8.52 -10.20 -17.41
N ARG A 429 8.29 -11.13 -16.46
CA ARG A 429 8.58 -10.91 -15.04
C ARG A 429 10.07 -10.60 -14.79
N ASN A 430 10.97 -11.17 -15.58
CA ASN A 430 12.40 -10.97 -15.45
C ASN A 430 12.85 -9.56 -15.86
N SER A 431 12.42 -9.06 -17.04
CA SER A 431 12.74 -7.69 -17.46
C SER A 431 12.16 -6.64 -16.51
N ALA A 432 10.93 -6.84 -16.03
CA ALA A 432 10.33 -6.00 -15.00
C ALA A 432 11.16 -6.01 -13.71
N ARG A 433 11.57 -7.19 -13.22
CA ARG A 433 12.41 -7.30 -12.01
C ARG A 433 13.74 -6.56 -12.17
N LYS A 434 14.44 -6.73 -13.29
CA LYS A 434 15.71 -6.04 -13.56
C LYS A 434 15.54 -4.51 -13.59
N LEU A 435 14.51 -4.01 -14.26
CA LEU A 435 14.21 -2.57 -14.30
C LEU A 435 13.90 -2.02 -12.90
N PHE A 436 13.09 -2.74 -12.11
CA PHE A 436 12.80 -2.37 -10.73
C PHE A 436 14.06 -2.29 -9.86
N PHE A 437 14.93 -3.31 -9.89
CA PHE A 437 16.17 -3.27 -9.09
C PHE A 437 17.13 -2.17 -9.57
N CYS A 438 17.22 -1.91 -10.88
CA CYS A 438 18.01 -0.80 -11.40
C CYS A 438 17.51 0.55 -10.87
N SER A 439 16.19 0.77 -10.88
CA SER A 439 15.61 2.01 -10.41
C SER A 439 15.96 2.30 -8.93
N LEU A 440 16.10 1.28 -8.08
CA LEU A 440 16.39 1.47 -6.64
C LEU A 440 17.73 2.16 -6.38
N TRP A 441 18.79 1.81 -7.11
CA TRP A 441 20.10 2.44 -6.95
C TRP A 441 20.28 3.66 -7.88
N HIS A 442 19.57 3.69 -9.01
CA HIS A 442 19.67 4.78 -9.99
C HIS A 442 19.31 6.14 -9.38
N LEU A 443 18.21 6.25 -8.63
CA LEU A 443 17.79 7.54 -8.06
C LEU A 443 18.78 8.11 -7.04
N PRO A 444 19.20 7.36 -5.99
CA PRO A 444 20.24 7.84 -5.06
C PRO A 444 21.51 8.25 -5.79
N MET A 445 21.94 7.49 -6.79
CA MET A 445 23.13 7.80 -7.57
C MET A 445 22.95 9.07 -8.40
N LEU A 446 21.80 9.26 -9.07
CA LEU A 446 21.51 10.46 -9.86
C LEU A 446 21.49 11.71 -8.99
N LEU A 447 20.85 11.66 -7.81
CA LEU A 447 20.82 12.78 -6.86
C LEU A 447 22.21 13.08 -6.28
N LEU A 448 23.02 12.05 -6.00
CA LEU A 448 24.40 12.23 -5.56
C LEU A 448 25.25 12.92 -6.64
N LEU A 449 25.15 12.47 -7.89
CA LEU A 449 25.85 13.10 -9.01
C LEU A 449 25.42 14.56 -9.18
N ALA A 450 24.13 14.86 -9.06
CA ALA A 450 23.60 16.22 -9.11
C ALA A 450 24.20 17.09 -8.00
N LEU A 451 24.30 16.57 -6.78
CA LEU A 451 24.94 17.26 -5.64
C LEU A 451 26.43 17.50 -5.88
N THR A 452 27.18 16.52 -6.41
CA THR A 452 28.61 16.69 -6.70
C THR A 452 28.91 17.68 -7.81
N CYS A 453 27.95 17.87 -8.72
CA CYS A 453 28.04 18.84 -9.81
C CYS A 453 27.21 20.09 -9.55
N LYS A 454 26.80 20.34 -8.31
CA LYS A 454 26.05 21.53 -7.93
C LYS A 454 26.86 22.78 -8.28
N LYS A 455 26.22 23.75 -8.96
CA LYS A 455 26.86 25.04 -9.25
C LYS A 455 26.85 25.88 -7.97
N TYR A 456 28.03 26.27 -7.50
CA TYR A 456 28.15 27.26 -6.42
C TYR A 456 28.05 28.66 -7.04
N ASN A 457 27.11 29.48 -6.56
CA ASN A 457 27.10 30.91 -6.89
C ASN A 457 28.38 31.54 -6.32
N ARG A 458 29.42 31.64 -7.14
CA ARG A 458 30.58 32.52 -6.92
C ARG A 458 30.18 33.97 -7.20
N GLY A 459 29.20 34.49 -6.45
CA GLY A 459 28.82 35.89 -6.49
C GLY A 459 29.56 36.64 -5.39
N GLY A 460 30.81 37.04 -5.64
CA GLY A 460 31.58 37.85 -4.69
C GLY A 460 33.02 38.21 -5.02
N GLU A 461 33.69 37.62 -6.03
CA GLU A 461 35.12 37.88 -6.27
C GLU A 461 35.53 38.38 -7.66
N ASP A 462 34.59 38.61 -8.59
CA ASP A 462 34.91 39.14 -9.93
C ASP A 462 34.27 40.51 -10.23
N SER A 463 34.20 41.38 -9.23
CA SER A 463 34.04 42.83 -9.44
C SER A 463 35.25 43.55 -8.85
N GLY A 464 36.39 43.42 -9.53
CA GLY A 464 37.52 44.31 -9.29
C GLY A 464 37.06 45.76 -9.48
N PRO A 465 37.51 46.71 -8.64
CA PRO A 465 37.12 48.11 -8.79
C PRO A 465 37.58 48.58 -10.18
N ALA A 466 36.63 49.10 -10.96
CA ALA A 466 36.93 49.77 -12.21
C ALA A 466 37.99 50.87 -11.95
N PRO A 467 39.06 50.97 -12.75
CA PRO A 467 40.06 52.00 -12.54
C PRO A 467 39.40 53.37 -12.72
N LEU A 468 39.46 54.19 -11.67
CA LEU A 468 39.07 55.58 -11.67
C LEU A 468 39.89 56.34 -12.72
N THR A 469 39.31 56.57 -13.90
CA THR A 469 39.83 57.55 -14.85
C THR A 469 39.55 58.95 -14.31
N VAL A 470 40.57 59.59 -13.77
CA VAL A 470 40.56 61.02 -13.44
C VAL A 470 40.57 61.80 -14.76
N PRO A 471 39.61 62.69 -15.03
CA PRO A 471 39.71 63.60 -16.17
C PRO A 471 40.78 64.66 -15.88
N ALA A 472 41.76 64.77 -16.78
CA ALA A 472 42.69 65.88 -16.80
C ALA A 472 41.93 67.16 -17.20
N ASN A 473 41.98 68.17 -16.34
CA ASN A 473 41.72 69.57 -16.65
C ASN A 473 42.92 70.38 -16.21
#